data_AF-A0A1M7Y3H8-F1
#
_entry.id   AF-A0A1M7Y3H8-F1
#
_cell.length_a   1.000
_cell.length_b   1.000
_cell.length_c   1.000
_cell.angle_alpha   90.00
_cell.angle_beta   90.00
_cell.angle_gamma   90.00
#
_symmetry.space_group_name_H-M   'P 1'
#
loop_
_entity.id
_entity.type
_entity.pdbx_description
1 polymer ?
#
loop_
_entity_poly.entity_id
_entity_poly.type
_entity_poly.pdbx_seq_one_letter_code
_entity_poly.pdbx_strand_id
1 'polypeptide(L)'
;MKAKTMSTTPVIALFMIISITGVFLLLHIGSGSMKTIHEWLGLAFVVFGLLHAGANWHLMKRYFGGLRGAAIGLILAVTLGYSVLSPSSEHGGPDRAIFGLVMRAPLTTVASLYGQEVNSLAEQLQAKGYIIASVDNTLEEIAAQNNTRAFEVMNALAENTTQRAK
;
A
#
# COMPACT_ATOMS: atom_id res chain seq x y z
N MET A 1 -24.54 30.09 16.71
CA MET A 1 -23.22 29.95 17.39
C MET A 1 -22.79 28.50 17.67
N LYS A 2 -23.70 27.51 17.79
CA LYS A 2 -23.33 26.12 18.16
C LYS A 2 -22.52 25.32 17.10
N ALA A 3 -22.70 25.57 15.81
CA ALA A 3 -22.03 24.81 14.75
C ALA A 3 -20.50 25.07 14.63
N LYS A 4 -20.02 26.25 15.08
CA LYS A 4 -18.60 26.65 14.96
C LYS A 4 -17.69 25.92 15.95
N THR A 5 -18.20 25.57 17.13
CA THR A 5 -17.43 24.87 18.17
C THR A 5 -17.41 23.36 17.97
N MET A 6 -18.44 22.79 17.35
CA MET A 6 -18.54 21.34 17.14
C MET A 6 -17.57 20.78 16.09
N SER A 7 -17.05 21.60 15.18
CA SER A 7 -16.09 21.18 14.15
C SER A 7 -14.63 21.40 14.56
N THR A 8 -14.32 22.44 15.34
CA THR A 8 -12.93 22.78 15.71
C THR A 8 -12.33 21.75 16.69
N THR A 9 -13.10 21.30 17.68
CA THR A 9 -12.61 20.36 18.70
C THR A 9 -12.21 19.00 18.11
N PRO A 10 -13.02 18.36 17.24
CA PRO A 10 -12.61 17.13 16.56
C PRO A 10 -11.37 17.29 15.68
N VAL A 11 -11.26 18.41 14.95
CA VAL A 11 -10.11 18.67 14.06
C VAL A 11 -8.80 18.74 14.85
N ILE A 12 -8.77 19.43 16.00
CA ILE A 12 -7.57 19.53 16.83
C ILE A 12 -7.21 18.17 17.44
N ALA A 13 -8.20 17.43 17.96
CA ALA A 13 -7.97 16.11 18.53
C ALA A 13 -7.41 15.13 17.48
N LEU A 14 -8.02 15.10 16.28
CA LEU A 14 -7.56 14.26 15.17
C LEU A 14 -6.17 14.69 14.68
N PHE A 15 -5.89 15.99 14.59
CA PHE A 15 -4.58 16.49 14.21
C PHE A 15 -3.47 15.95 15.11
N MET A 16 -3.68 15.94 16.43
CA MET A 16 -2.69 15.41 17.38
C MET A 16 -2.44 13.92 17.17
N ILE A 17 -3.51 13.12 17.04
CA ILE A 17 -3.40 11.66 16.87
C ILE A 17 -2.72 11.31 15.54
N ILE A 18 -3.11 11.97 14.45
CA ILE A 18 -2.55 11.72 13.12
C ILE A 18 -1.09 12.18 13.04
N SER A 19 -0.74 13.28 13.70
CA SER A 19 0.65 13.75 13.77
C SER A 19 1.55 12.75 14.48
N ILE A 20 1.13 12.25 15.65
CA ILE A 20 1.91 11.25 16.41
C ILE A 20 2.04 9.94 15.63
N THR A 21 0.93 9.44 15.09
CA THR A 21 0.95 8.21 14.26
C THR A 21 1.79 8.40 12.99
N GLY A 22 1.76 9.57 12.37
CA GLY A 22 2.59 9.92 11.23
C GLY A 22 4.08 9.91 11.56
N VAL A 23 4.47 10.46 12.71
CA VAL A 23 5.87 10.41 13.20
C VAL A 23 6.29 8.96 13.47
N PHE A 24 5.43 8.14 14.06
CA PHE A 24 5.73 6.74 14.30
C PHE A 24 5.92 5.96 12.99
N LEU A 25 5.09 6.23 11.98
CA LEU A 25 5.25 5.64 10.65
C LEU A 25 6.52 6.09 9.95
N LEU A 26 6.89 7.36 10.06
CA LEU A 26 8.16 7.87 9.53
C LEU A 26 9.36 7.14 10.13
N LEU A 27 9.30 6.84 11.43
CA LEU A 27 10.34 6.09 12.15
C LEU A 27 10.18 4.57 12.07
N HIS A 28 9.21 4.05 11.30
CA HIS A 28 8.90 2.63 11.15
C HIS A 28 8.56 1.90 12.48
N ILE A 29 8.12 2.64 13.50
CA ILE A 29 7.76 2.11 14.82
C ILE A 29 6.33 1.54 14.77
N GLY A 30 6.17 0.23 15.01
CA GLY A 30 4.85 -0.41 15.11
C GLY A 30 4.15 -0.66 13.77
N SER A 31 4.88 -1.14 12.76
CA SER A 31 4.39 -1.33 11.39
C SER A 31 3.27 -2.38 11.28
N GLY A 32 2.32 -2.14 10.36
CA GLY A 32 1.06 -2.87 10.19
C GLY A 32 -0.12 -2.09 10.77
N SER A 33 -0.45 -2.31 12.04
CA SER A 33 -1.63 -1.71 12.68
C SER A 33 -1.60 -0.18 12.73
N MET A 34 -0.44 0.44 12.95
CA MET A 34 -0.33 1.92 12.99
C MET A 34 -0.61 2.55 11.63
N LYS A 35 -0.26 1.87 10.53
CA LYS A 35 -0.54 2.34 9.17
C LYS A 35 -2.03 2.40 8.92
N THR A 36 -2.74 1.31 9.27
CA THR A 36 -4.20 1.24 9.15
C THR A 36 -4.88 2.33 9.97
N ILE A 37 -4.46 2.52 11.23
CA ILE A 37 -5.03 3.58 12.10
C ILE A 37 -4.80 4.97 11.49
N HIS A 38 -3.58 5.25 11.02
CA HIS A 38 -3.24 6.54 10.42
C HIS A 38 -4.06 6.83 9.17
N GLU A 39 -4.27 5.83 8.30
CA GLU A 39 -5.06 5.99 7.08
C GLU A 39 -6.53 6.30 7.37
N TRP A 40 -7.16 5.53 8.26
CA TRP A 40 -8.58 5.73 8.61
C TRP A 40 -8.81 7.03 9.38
N LEU A 41 -7.95 7.36 10.35
CA LEU A 41 -8.04 8.63 11.07
C LEU A 41 -7.70 9.81 10.16
N GLY A 42 -6.74 9.65 9.26
CA GLY A 42 -6.42 10.61 8.20
C GLY A 42 -7.64 10.97 7.37
N LEU A 43 -8.40 9.98 6.92
CA LEU A 43 -9.64 10.19 6.18
C LEU A 43 -10.69 10.95 7.01
N ALA A 44 -10.88 10.57 8.28
CA ALA A 44 -11.78 11.28 9.18
C ALA A 44 -11.36 12.75 9.36
N PHE A 45 -10.06 13.01 9.52
CA PHE A 45 -9.53 14.37 9.64
C PHE A 45 -9.75 15.21 8.40
N VAL A 46 -9.62 14.64 7.20
CA VAL A 46 -9.96 15.35 5.96
C VAL A 46 -11.44 15.77 5.96
N VAL A 47 -12.35 14.86 6.31
CA VAL A 47 -13.79 15.16 6.36
C VAL A 47 -14.09 16.29 7.35
N PHE A 48 -13.61 16.18 8.60
CA PHE A 48 -13.83 17.21 9.61
C PHE A 48 -13.12 18.53 9.26
N GLY A 49 -11.94 18.47 8.64
CA GLY A 49 -11.19 19.63 8.16
C GLY A 49 -11.94 20.38 7.07
N LEU A 50 -12.55 19.68 6.12
CA LEU A 50 -13.40 20.29 5.08
C LEU A 50 -14.65 20.93 5.68
N LEU A 51 -15.33 20.24 6.62
CA LEU A 51 -16.48 20.82 7.34
C LEU A 51 -16.07 22.07 8.12
N HIS A 52 -14.93 22.05 8.80
CA HIS A 52 -14.39 23.20 9.53
C HIS A 52 -14.05 24.36 8.58
N ALA A 53 -13.41 24.06 7.44
CA ALA A 53 -13.06 25.06 6.43
C ALA A 53 -14.31 25.69 5.79
N GLY A 54 -15.31 24.89 5.43
CA GLY A 54 -16.58 25.36 4.88
C GLY A 54 -17.36 26.23 5.88
N ALA A 55 -17.47 25.79 7.14
CA ALA A 55 -18.12 26.56 8.19
C ALA A 55 -17.41 27.89 8.52
N ASN A 56 -16.12 28.01 8.17
CA ASN A 56 -15.30 29.19 8.40
C ASN A 56 -14.83 29.86 7.09
N TRP A 57 -15.51 29.61 5.97
CA TRP A 57 -15.08 30.02 4.63
C TRP A 57 -14.76 31.51 4.50
N HIS A 58 -15.54 32.37 5.16
CA HIS A 58 -15.29 33.83 5.14
C HIS A 58 -13.94 34.22 5.77
N LEU A 59 -13.59 33.62 6.91
CA LEU A 59 -12.30 33.84 7.57
C LEU A 59 -11.16 33.24 6.73
N MET A 60 -11.43 32.09 6.13
CA MET A 60 -10.48 31.35 5.33
C MET A 60 -10.05 32.14 4.08
N LYS A 61 -10.99 32.74 3.36
CA LYS A 61 -10.69 33.64 2.22
C LYS A 61 -9.83 34.83 2.60
N ARG A 62 -10.02 35.39 3.79
CA ARG A 62 -9.19 36.50 4.30
C ARG A 62 -7.77 36.03 4.64
N TYR A 63 -7.63 34.81 5.13
CA TYR A 63 -6.33 34.23 5.48
C TYR A 63 -5.50 33.82 4.25
N PHE A 64 -6.16 33.32 3.21
CA PHE A 64 -5.54 32.95 1.93
C PHE A 64 -5.35 34.12 0.96
N GLY A 65 -5.60 35.37 1.39
CA GLY A 65 -5.29 36.55 0.60
C GLY A 65 -3.80 36.92 0.63
N GLY A 66 -3.27 37.42 -0.49
CA GLY A 66 -1.92 37.97 -0.58
C GLY A 66 -0.79 36.92 -0.55
N LEU A 67 0.38 37.32 -0.05
CA LEU A 67 1.63 36.53 -0.12
C LEU A 67 1.54 35.17 0.60
N ARG A 68 0.74 35.08 1.68
CA ARG A 68 0.55 33.84 2.46
C ARG A 68 -0.24 32.78 1.68
N GLY A 69 -1.29 33.21 0.98
CA GLY A 69 -2.04 32.33 0.09
C GLY A 69 -1.19 31.82 -1.07
N ALA A 70 -0.38 32.70 -1.66
CA ALA A 70 0.57 32.32 -2.71
C ALA A 70 1.60 31.28 -2.22
N ALA A 71 2.15 31.45 -1.01
CA ALA A 71 3.09 30.50 -0.42
C ALA A 71 2.47 29.12 -0.19
N ILE A 72 1.25 29.06 0.37
CA ILE A 72 0.55 27.79 0.58
C ILE A 72 0.21 27.13 -0.76
N GLY A 73 -0.26 27.92 -1.74
CA GLY A 73 -0.51 27.45 -3.10
C GLY A 73 0.74 26.87 -3.76
N LEU A 74 1.91 27.50 -3.59
CA LEU A 74 3.19 26.99 -4.08
C LEU A 74 3.56 25.67 -3.40
N ILE A 75 3.45 25.56 -2.07
CA ILE A 75 3.74 24.32 -1.35
C ILE A 75 2.85 23.18 -1.82
N LEU A 76 1.56 23.44 -2.03
CA LEU A 76 0.62 22.47 -2.56
C LEU A 76 0.99 22.07 -3.99
N ALA A 77 1.31 23.03 -4.85
CA ALA A 77 1.71 22.78 -6.22
C ALA A 77 3.02 21.97 -6.31
N VAL A 78 4.01 22.27 -5.46
CA VAL A 78 5.26 21.51 -5.37
C VAL A 78 5.00 20.10 -4.87
N THR A 79 4.18 19.93 -3.82
CA THR A 79 3.86 18.60 -3.27
C THR A 79 3.10 17.74 -4.29
N LEU A 80 2.08 18.30 -4.95
CA LEU A 80 1.33 17.60 -5.99
C LEU A 80 2.17 17.34 -7.24
N GLY A 81 2.96 18.34 -7.65
CA GLY A 81 3.92 18.21 -8.74
C GLY A 81 4.93 17.12 -8.47
N TYR A 82 5.49 17.05 -7.26
CA TYR A 82 6.36 15.95 -6.85
C TYR A 82 5.64 14.60 -6.91
N SER A 83 4.37 14.49 -6.49
CA SER A 83 3.63 13.22 -6.61
C SER A 83 3.42 12.75 -8.05
N VAL A 84 3.35 13.67 -9.03
CA VAL A 84 3.10 13.35 -10.45
C VAL A 84 4.40 13.19 -11.23
N LEU A 85 5.41 14.02 -10.93
CA LEU A 85 6.70 14.06 -11.63
C LEU A 85 7.79 13.25 -10.94
N SER A 86 7.63 12.89 -9.67
CA SER A 86 8.48 11.84 -9.10
C SER A 86 8.30 10.66 -10.04
N PRO A 87 9.39 10.11 -10.61
CA PRO A 87 9.32 8.76 -11.11
C PRO A 87 8.62 7.98 -10.02
N SER A 88 7.69 7.10 -10.38
CA SER A 88 7.50 5.95 -9.54
C SER A 88 8.90 5.31 -9.47
N SER A 89 9.74 5.75 -8.53
CA SER A 89 10.58 4.84 -7.81
C SER A 89 9.56 3.88 -7.29
N GLU A 90 9.32 2.84 -8.10
CA GLU A 90 8.61 1.68 -7.65
C GLU A 90 9.25 1.43 -6.30
N HIS A 91 8.47 1.59 -5.23
CA HIS A 91 8.92 1.36 -3.86
C HIS A 91 9.22 -0.15 -3.65
N GLY A 92 9.60 -0.84 -4.72
CA GLY A 92 10.33 -2.06 -4.68
C GLY A 92 11.70 -1.81 -4.10
N GLY A 93 11.76 -1.84 -2.77
CA GLY A 93 12.97 -2.33 -2.13
C GLY A 93 13.40 -3.68 -2.72
N PRO A 94 14.56 -4.20 -2.28
CA PRO A 94 15.10 -5.48 -2.75
C PRO A 94 14.03 -6.58 -2.90
N ASP A 95 13.08 -6.61 -1.98
CA ASP A 95 11.93 -7.51 -1.94
C ASP A 95 11.12 -7.56 -3.25
N ARG A 96 10.81 -6.42 -3.90
CA ARG A 96 10.04 -6.43 -5.16
C ARG A 96 10.89 -6.83 -6.35
N ALA A 97 12.18 -6.49 -6.32
CA ALA A 97 13.13 -6.93 -7.34
C ALA A 97 13.28 -8.45 -7.28
N ILE A 98 13.49 -8.99 -6.08
CA ILE A 98 13.53 -10.43 -5.82
C ILE A 98 12.19 -11.07 -6.19
N PHE A 99 11.07 -10.47 -5.82
CA PHE A 99 9.75 -10.95 -6.19
C PHE A 99 9.59 -11.06 -7.71
N GLY A 100 9.97 -10.02 -8.46
CA GLY A 100 9.93 -10.06 -9.93
C GLY A 100 10.85 -11.13 -10.53
N LEU A 101 12.02 -11.37 -9.93
CA LEU A 101 12.91 -12.46 -10.33
C LEU A 101 12.29 -13.83 -10.06
N VAL A 102 11.64 -14.03 -8.91
CA VAL A 102 10.97 -15.29 -8.55
C VAL A 102 9.77 -15.55 -9.47
N MET A 103 8.98 -14.53 -9.83
CA MET A 103 7.83 -14.70 -10.75
C MET A 103 8.27 -15.17 -12.14
N ARG A 104 9.46 -14.75 -12.58
CA ARG A 104 10.05 -15.13 -13.87
C ARG A 104 10.98 -16.34 -13.78
N ALA A 105 11.15 -16.91 -12.59
CA ALA A 105 11.94 -18.10 -12.42
C ALA A 105 11.13 -19.34 -12.82
N PRO A 106 11.77 -20.36 -13.42
CA PRO A 106 11.11 -21.62 -13.73
C PRO A 106 10.70 -22.35 -12.44
N LEU A 107 9.68 -23.19 -12.53
CA LEU A 107 9.15 -23.93 -11.37
C LEU A 107 10.23 -24.78 -10.68
N THR A 108 11.23 -25.28 -11.41
CA THR A 108 12.42 -25.97 -10.87
C THR A 108 13.25 -25.10 -9.90
N THR A 109 13.45 -23.82 -10.24
CA THR A 109 14.18 -22.87 -9.39
C THR A 109 13.34 -22.51 -8.17
N VAL A 110 12.03 -22.30 -8.36
CA VAL A 110 11.09 -22.10 -7.25
C VAL A 110 11.12 -23.29 -6.31
N ALA A 111 11.14 -24.52 -6.84
CA ALA A 111 11.22 -25.74 -6.05
C ALA A 111 12.45 -25.82 -5.15
N SER A 112 13.60 -25.39 -5.68
CA SER A 112 14.85 -25.30 -4.93
C SER A 112 14.75 -24.30 -3.77
N LEU A 113 14.03 -23.19 -3.95
CA LEU A 113 13.79 -22.21 -2.88
C LEU A 113 12.90 -22.78 -1.75
N TYR A 114 11.97 -23.66 -2.07
CA TYR A 114 11.11 -24.35 -1.09
C TYR A 114 11.75 -25.60 -0.49
N GLY A 115 12.92 -26.03 -1.00
CA GLY A 115 13.55 -27.30 -0.60
C GLY A 115 12.69 -28.52 -0.94
N GLN A 116 11.92 -28.46 -2.03
CA GLN A 116 11.02 -29.54 -2.48
C GLN A 116 11.41 -30.03 -3.88
N GLU A 117 11.05 -31.27 -4.17
CA GLU A 117 11.12 -31.80 -5.53
C GLU A 117 10.13 -31.07 -6.44
N VAL A 118 10.56 -30.75 -7.66
CA VAL A 118 9.75 -29.96 -8.62
C VAL A 118 8.40 -30.64 -8.93
N ASN A 119 8.39 -31.97 -9.00
CA ASN A 119 7.18 -32.75 -9.25
C ASN A 119 6.17 -32.60 -8.09
N SER A 120 6.64 -32.48 -6.85
CA SER A 120 5.75 -32.30 -5.71
C SER A 120 5.06 -30.93 -5.72
N LEU A 121 5.75 -29.88 -6.17
CA LEU A 121 5.12 -28.56 -6.33
C LEU A 121 4.19 -28.51 -7.53
N ALA A 122 4.54 -29.19 -8.63
CA ALA A 122 3.65 -29.33 -9.77
C ALA A 122 2.35 -30.03 -9.39
N GLU A 123 2.43 -31.15 -8.64
CA GLU A 123 1.26 -31.86 -8.11
C GLU A 123 0.42 -30.99 -7.18
N GLN A 124 1.04 -30.17 -6.31
CA GLN A 124 0.33 -29.25 -5.43
C GLN A 124 -0.46 -28.18 -6.20
N LEU A 125 0.14 -27.62 -7.24
CA LEU A 125 -0.52 -26.65 -8.10
C LEU A 125 -1.65 -27.31 -8.91
N GLN A 126 -1.44 -28.52 -9.44
CA GLN A 126 -2.48 -29.29 -10.12
C GLN A 126 -3.66 -29.64 -9.19
N ALA A 127 -3.38 -30.03 -7.95
CA ALA A 127 -4.41 -30.29 -6.93
C ALA A 127 -5.25 -29.03 -6.62
N LYS A 128 -4.68 -27.84 -6.82
CA LYS A 128 -5.37 -26.54 -6.71
C LYS A 128 -6.04 -26.09 -8.01
N GLY A 129 -6.03 -26.92 -9.05
CA GLY A 129 -6.71 -26.67 -10.32
C GLY A 129 -5.86 -25.93 -11.36
N TYR A 130 -4.55 -25.77 -11.14
CA TYR A 130 -3.66 -25.17 -12.12
C TYR A 130 -3.18 -26.20 -13.17
N ILE A 131 -3.33 -25.84 -14.44
CA ILE A 131 -2.75 -26.55 -15.58
C ILE A 131 -1.27 -26.17 -15.66
N ILE A 132 -0.41 -27.18 -15.68
CA ILE A 132 1.05 -27.00 -15.79
C ILE A 132 1.50 -27.78 -17.01
N ALA A 133 1.83 -27.07 -18.09
CA ALA A 133 2.26 -27.69 -19.34
C ALA A 133 3.68 -28.29 -19.25
N SER A 134 4.58 -27.64 -18.51
CA SER A 134 5.93 -28.13 -18.21
C SER A 134 6.44 -27.57 -16.89
N VAL A 135 7.34 -28.30 -16.24
CA VAL A 135 8.07 -27.89 -15.03
C VAL A 135 9.14 -26.83 -15.30
N ASP A 136 9.47 -26.60 -16.58
CA ASP A 136 10.37 -25.53 -17.01
C ASP A 136 9.64 -24.19 -17.17
N ASN A 137 8.30 -24.19 -17.13
CA ASN A 137 7.52 -22.97 -17.21
C ASN A 137 7.77 -22.09 -15.98
N THR A 138 7.80 -20.79 -16.23
CA THR A 138 7.86 -19.78 -15.17
C THR A 138 6.51 -19.64 -14.47
N LEU A 139 6.49 -19.05 -13.27
CA LEU A 139 5.23 -18.76 -12.58
C LEU A 139 4.34 -17.80 -13.38
N GLU A 140 4.94 -16.86 -14.14
CA GLU A 140 4.21 -15.98 -15.06
C GLU A 140 3.55 -16.76 -16.20
N GLU A 141 4.25 -17.73 -16.80
CA GLU A 141 3.69 -18.55 -17.89
C GLU A 141 2.60 -19.50 -17.39
N ILE A 142 2.79 -20.11 -16.22
CA ILE A 142 1.75 -20.93 -15.57
C ILE A 142 0.53 -20.06 -15.28
N ALA A 143 0.72 -18.84 -14.79
CA ALA A 143 -0.38 -17.91 -14.54
C ALA A 143 -1.13 -17.55 -15.83
N ALA A 144 -0.39 -17.24 -16.91
CA ALA A 144 -0.98 -16.94 -18.21
C ALA A 144 -1.82 -18.10 -18.77
N GLN A 145 -1.33 -19.34 -18.63
CA GLN A 145 -2.06 -20.55 -19.05
C GLN A 145 -3.37 -20.75 -18.28
N ASN A 146 -3.39 -20.34 -17.01
CA ASN A 146 -4.54 -20.49 -16.12
C ASN A 146 -5.43 -19.25 -16.03
N ASN A 147 -5.21 -18.24 -16.89
CA ASN A 147 -5.94 -16.96 -16.87
C ASN A 147 -5.96 -16.30 -15.48
N THR A 148 -4.86 -16.42 -14.75
CA THR A 148 -4.67 -15.87 -13.40
C THR A 148 -3.44 -14.94 -13.37
N ARG A 149 -3.08 -14.45 -12.18
CA ARG A 149 -1.91 -13.62 -11.93
C ARG A 149 -0.81 -14.45 -11.28
N ALA A 150 0.45 -14.18 -11.61
CA ALA A 150 1.61 -14.89 -11.04
C ALA A 150 1.62 -14.89 -9.49
N PHE A 151 1.12 -13.82 -8.88
CA PHE A 151 0.95 -13.72 -7.42
C PHE A 151 -0.02 -14.77 -6.84
N GLU A 152 -1.11 -15.10 -7.55
CA GLU A 152 -2.09 -16.11 -7.10
C GLU A 152 -1.49 -17.51 -7.13
N VAL A 153 -0.71 -17.82 -8.18
CA VAL A 153 0.05 -19.08 -8.29
C VAL A 153 1.06 -19.19 -7.15
N MET A 154 1.80 -18.12 -6.86
CA MET A 154 2.76 -18.11 -5.74
C MET A 154 2.06 -18.24 -4.38
N ASN A 155 0.94 -17.56 -4.17
CA ASN A 155 0.16 -17.68 -2.94
C ASN A 155 -0.35 -19.11 -2.74
N ALA A 156 -0.78 -19.76 -3.82
CA ALA A 156 -1.18 -21.16 -3.82
C ALA A 156 -0.04 -22.09 -3.38
N LEU A 157 1.22 -21.78 -3.69
CA LEU A 157 2.39 -22.51 -3.18
C LEU A 157 2.64 -22.22 -1.69
N ALA A 158 2.52 -20.97 -1.27
CA ALA A 158 2.82 -20.52 0.09
C ALA A 158 1.84 -21.05 1.17
N GLU A 159 0.55 -21.16 0.84
CA GLU A 159 -0.50 -21.60 1.78
C GLU A 159 -0.22 -22.98 2.40
N ASN A 160 0.49 -23.86 1.71
CA ASN A 160 0.80 -25.22 2.19
C ASN A 160 2.07 -25.25 3.06
N THR A 161 3.01 -24.32 2.84
CA THR A 161 4.22 -24.20 3.66
C THR A 161 3.89 -23.75 5.08
N THR A 162 2.89 -22.87 5.24
CA THR A 162 2.43 -22.40 6.56
C THR A 162 1.74 -23.50 7.37
N GLN A 163 1.14 -24.50 6.72
CA GLN A 163 0.53 -25.66 7.42
C GLN A 163 1.57 -26.69 7.88
N ARG A 164 2.73 -26.78 7.23
CA ARG A 164 3.83 -27.70 7.63
C ARG A 164 4.77 -27.12 8.69
N ALA A 165 4.76 -25.80 8.91
CA ALA A 165 5.59 -25.13 9.90
C ALA A 165 4.92 -24.98 11.29
N LYS A 166 3.71 -25.53 11.46
CA LYS A 166 3.03 -25.72 12.75
C LYS A 166 3.08 -27.18 13.13
#